data_AF-A0ABC8QNK2-F1
#
_entry.id   AF-A0ABC8QNK2-F1
#
_cell.length_a   1.000
_cell.length_b   1.000
_cell.length_c   1.000
_cell.angle_alpha   90.00
_cell.angle_beta   90.00
_cell.angle_gamma   90.00
#
_symmetry.space_group_name_H-M   'P 1'
#
loop_
_entity.id
_entity.type
_entity.pdbx_description
1 polymer ?
#
loop_
_entity_poly.entity_id
_entity_poly.type
_entity_poly.pdbx_seq_one_letter_code
_entity_poly.pdbx_strand_id
1 'polypeptide(L)'
;MQAMQSQLDEQFSRHKAEMEAQQAQMEKQMSQMEAKFEAQQRQFEVFLVQMRAMGMPIPEPARKNTNPLPVEKVPDASSTHNINSHRSSMRSESRSPAV
;
A
#
# COMPACT_ATOMS: atom_id res chain seq x y z
N MET A 1 -8.90 33.55 13.71
CA MET A 1 -8.96 32.07 13.85
C MET A 1 -9.65 31.35 12.68
N GLN A 2 -10.36 32.01 11.75
CA GLN A 2 -11.06 31.33 10.63
C GLN A 2 -10.16 30.97 9.43
N ALA A 3 -9.11 31.76 9.12
CA ALA A 3 -8.26 31.52 7.96
C ALA A 3 -7.38 30.26 8.05
N MET A 4 -6.98 29.86 9.27
CA MET A 4 -6.21 28.61 9.49
C MET A 4 -7.07 27.36 9.28
N GLN A 5 -8.36 27.41 9.62
CA GLN A 5 -9.26 26.27 9.48
C GLN A 5 -9.52 25.95 7.99
N SER A 6 -9.73 27.00 7.19
CA SER A 6 -9.94 26.85 5.74
C SER A 6 -8.74 26.24 5.01
N GLN A 7 -7.50 26.50 5.45
CA GLN A 7 -6.31 25.89 4.84
C GLN A 7 -6.20 24.40 5.15
N LEU A 8 -6.60 23.97 6.35
CA LEU A 8 -6.62 22.57 6.72
C LEU A 8 -7.70 21.82 5.95
N ASP A 9 -8.91 22.37 5.85
CA ASP A 9 -10.01 21.76 5.09
C ASP A 9 -9.66 21.57 3.60
N GLU A 10 -8.93 22.52 3.03
CA GLU A 10 -8.48 22.44 1.64
C GLU A 10 -7.38 21.39 1.45
N GLN A 11 -6.44 21.26 2.39
CA GLN A 11 -5.42 20.21 2.38
C GLN A 11 -6.03 18.81 2.53
N PHE A 12 -6.99 18.64 3.45
CA PHE A 12 -7.72 17.38 3.63
C PHE A 12 -8.53 17.01 2.40
N SER A 13 -9.20 17.98 1.76
CA SER A 13 -9.98 17.72 0.56
C SER A 13 -9.11 17.23 -0.60
N ARG A 14 -7.93 17.84 -0.80
CA ARG A 14 -6.98 17.41 -1.84
C ARG A 14 -6.42 16.02 -1.55
N HIS A 15 -6.04 15.76 -0.30
CA HIS A 15 -5.51 14.46 0.09
C HIS A 15 -6.56 13.34 -0.03
N LYS A 16 -7.82 13.63 0.30
CA LYS A 16 -8.94 12.70 0.12
C LYS A 16 -9.14 12.36 -1.36
N ALA A 17 -9.17 13.37 -2.23
CA ALA A 17 -9.31 13.16 -3.67
C ALA A 17 -8.15 12.33 -4.25
N GLU A 18 -6.93 12.54 -3.75
CA GLU A 18 -5.77 11.74 -4.15
C GLU A 18 -5.90 10.28 -3.72
N MET A 19 -6.34 10.02 -2.48
CA MET A 19 -6.59 8.65 -2.01
C MET A 19 -7.71 7.96 -2.80
N GLU A 20 -8.80 8.66 -3.10
CA GLU A 20 -9.89 8.11 -3.94
C GLU A 20 -9.39 7.78 -5.35
N ALA A 21 -8.53 8.63 -5.94
CA ALA A 21 -7.93 8.36 -7.24
C ALA A 21 -6.98 7.16 -7.21
N GLN A 22 -6.16 7.02 -6.15
CA GLN A 22 -5.29 5.87 -5.96
C GLN A 22 -6.09 4.58 -5.78
N GLN A 23 -7.18 4.62 -5.00
CA GLN A 23 -8.08 3.49 -4.82
C GLN A 23 -8.69 3.05 -6.16
N ALA A 24 -9.24 3.99 -6.94
CA ALA A 24 -9.82 3.69 -8.25
C ALA A 24 -8.78 3.09 -9.22
N GLN A 25 -7.52 3.57 -9.15
CA GLN A 25 -6.43 3.00 -9.94
C GLN A 25 -6.10 1.56 -9.52
N MET A 26 -6.07 1.28 -8.22
CA MET A 26 -5.82 -0.06 -7.68
C MET A 26 -6.92 -1.04 -8.07
N GLU A 27 -8.19 -0.65 -7.94
CA GLU A 27 -9.35 -1.44 -8.35
C GLU A 27 -9.28 -1.79 -9.84
N LYS A 28 -8.90 -0.82 -10.68
CA LYS A 28 -8.70 -1.04 -12.12
C LYS A 28 -7.58 -2.05 -12.40
N GLN A 29 -6.44 -1.96 -11.71
CA GLN A 29 -5.33 -2.88 -11.88
C GLN A 29 -5.71 -4.30 -11.44
N MET A 30 -6.42 -4.44 -10.33
CA MET A 30 -6.95 -5.73 -9.85
C MET A 30 -7.89 -6.36 -10.88
N SER A 31 -8.88 -5.61 -11.36
CA SER A 31 -9.82 -6.10 -12.37
C SER A 31 -9.11 -6.55 -13.66
N GLN A 32 -8.10 -5.82 -14.12
CA GLN A 32 -7.30 -6.23 -15.28
C GLN A 32 -6.48 -7.51 -15.02
N MET A 33 -5.96 -7.66 -13.80
CA MET A 33 -5.20 -8.85 -13.41
C MET A 33 -6.11 -10.08 -13.37
N GLU A 34 -7.29 -9.96 -12.78
CA GLU A 34 -8.31 -11.00 -12.75
C GLU A 34 -8.72 -11.44 -14.16
N ALA A 35 -8.99 -10.48 -15.05
CA ALA A 35 -9.34 -10.77 -16.44
C ALA A 35 -8.22 -11.51 -17.20
N LYS A 36 -6.95 -11.11 -16.99
CA LYS A 36 -5.80 -11.81 -17.58
C LYS A 36 -5.66 -13.23 -17.04
N PHE A 37 -5.85 -13.41 -15.74
CA PHE A 37 -5.78 -14.72 -15.10
C PHE A 37 -6.88 -15.65 -15.62
N GLU A 38 -8.12 -15.17 -15.73
CA GLU A 38 -9.23 -15.93 -16.27
C GLU A 38 -8.99 -16.31 -17.75
N ALA A 39 -8.48 -15.38 -18.56
CA ALA A 39 -8.13 -15.67 -19.95
C ALA A 39 -7.05 -16.76 -20.05
N GLN A 40 -6.02 -16.68 -19.21
CA GLN A 40 -4.95 -17.69 -19.15
C GLN A 40 -5.49 -19.05 -18.68
N GLN A 41 -6.39 -19.06 -17.70
CA GLN A 41 -7.04 -20.28 -17.22
C GLN A 41 -7.81 -20.97 -18.34
N ARG A 42 -8.63 -20.23 -19.10
CA ARG A 42 -9.37 -20.77 -20.24
C ARG A 42 -8.43 -21.30 -21.34
N GLN A 43 -7.34 -20.59 -21.64
CA GLN A 43 -6.33 -21.08 -22.59
C GLN A 43 -5.69 -22.39 -22.11
N PHE A 44 -5.40 -22.49 -20.82
CA PHE A 44 -4.84 -23.70 -20.23
C PHE A 44 -5.82 -24.88 -20.28
N GLU A 45 -7.11 -24.64 -19.99
CA GLU A 45 -8.15 -25.68 -20.14
C GLU A 45 -8.24 -26.20 -21.57
N VAL A 46 -8.22 -25.32 -22.57
CA VAL A 46 -8.19 -25.69 -23.99
C VAL A 46 -6.94 -26.51 -24.32
N PHE A 47 -5.78 -26.12 -23.82
CA PHE A 47 -4.53 -26.87 -23.97
C PHE A 47 -4.62 -28.28 -23.37
N LEU A 48 -5.17 -28.41 -22.15
CA LEU A 48 -5.36 -29.70 -21.50
C LEU A 48 -6.29 -30.63 -22.29
N VAL A 49 -7.37 -30.09 -22.87
CA VAL A 49 -8.28 -30.86 -23.73
C VAL A 49 -7.55 -31.35 -24.97
N GLN A 50 -6.73 -30.50 -25.62
CA GLN A 50 -5.94 -30.89 -26.78
C GLN A 50 -4.90 -31.97 -26.45
N MET A 51 -4.18 -31.82 -25.33
CA MET A 51 -3.22 -32.83 -24.85
C MET A 51 -3.87 -34.18 -24.64
N ARG A 52 -5.06 -34.19 -23.99
CA ARG A 52 -5.86 -35.41 -23.81
C ARG A 52 -6.27 -36.03 -25.16
N ALA A 53 -6.73 -35.22 -26.11
CA ALA A 53 -7.13 -35.70 -27.43
C ALA A 53 -5.97 -36.32 -28.21
N MET A 54 -4.75 -35.81 -28.02
CA MET A 54 -3.53 -36.36 -28.62
C MET A 54 -2.95 -37.56 -27.84
N GLY A 55 -3.61 -38.01 -26.76
CA GLY A 55 -3.13 -39.10 -25.90
C GLY A 55 -1.85 -38.76 -25.13
N MET A 56 -1.48 -37.48 -25.02
CA MET A 56 -0.32 -37.03 -24.27
C MET A 56 -0.62 -36.94 -22.77
N PRO A 57 0.37 -37.23 -21.89
CA PRO A 57 0.18 -37.18 -20.44
C PRO A 57 -0.13 -35.74 -19.99
N ILE A 58 -1.20 -35.58 -19.21
CA ILE A 58 -1.59 -34.28 -18.64
C ILE A 58 -0.68 -33.96 -17.44
N PRO A 59 -0.02 -32.80 -17.41
CA PRO A 59 0.74 -32.37 -16.25
C PRO A 59 -0.17 -32.20 -15.03
N GLU A 60 0.23 -32.77 -13.89
CA GLU A 60 -0.51 -32.62 -12.63
C GLU A 60 -0.49 -31.16 -12.15
N PRO A 61 -1.58 -30.68 -11.52
CA PRO A 61 -1.59 -29.34 -10.94
C PRO A 61 -0.49 -29.24 -9.88
N ALA A 62 0.45 -28.32 -10.07
CA ALA A 62 1.51 -28.04 -9.10
C ALA A 62 0.85 -27.78 -7.73
N ARG A 63 1.25 -28.56 -6.72
CA ARG A 63 0.78 -28.39 -5.34
C ARG A 63 0.86 -26.91 -4.97
N LYS A 64 -0.26 -26.32 -4.55
CA LYS A 64 -0.36 -24.93 -4.10
C LYS A 64 0.80 -24.66 -3.13
N ASN A 65 1.72 -23.76 -3.51
CA ASN A 65 2.64 -23.20 -2.55
C ASN A 65 1.81 -22.25 -1.68
N THR A 66 1.35 -22.74 -0.54
CA THR A 66 0.57 -22.00 0.44
C THR A 66 1.46 -21.16 1.35
N ASN A 67 2.70 -20.83 0.98
CA ASN A 67 3.42 -19.80 1.73
C ASN A 67 2.65 -18.50 1.57
N PRO A 68 2.07 -17.96 2.66
CA PRO A 68 1.55 -16.60 2.60
C PRO A 68 2.73 -15.71 2.18
N LEU A 69 2.49 -14.82 1.22
CA LEU A 69 3.42 -13.74 0.92
C LEU A 69 3.81 -13.08 2.25
N PRO A 70 5.10 -12.80 2.50
CA PRO A 70 5.49 -12.08 3.70
C PRO A 70 4.76 -10.75 3.70
N VAL A 71 3.75 -10.63 4.57
CA VAL A 71 3.11 -9.36 4.86
C VAL A 71 4.19 -8.54 5.56
N GLU A 72 4.85 -7.64 4.84
CA GLU A 72 5.59 -6.57 5.50
C GLU A 72 4.61 -5.93 6.48
N LYS A 73 4.94 -6.00 7.77
CA LYS A 73 4.10 -5.45 8.83
C LYS A 73 3.82 -4.00 8.46
N VAL A 74 2.55 -3.71 8.19
CA VAL A 74 2.06 -2.34 8.11
C VAL A 74 2.56 -1.64 9.37
N PRO A 75 3.29 -0.52 9.30
CA PRO A 75 3.70 0.19 10.50
C PRO A 75 2.42 0.54 11.26
N ASP A 76 2.30 0.02 12.49
CA ASP A 76 1.15 0.28 13.36
C ASP A 76 0.93 1.79 13.43
N ALA A 77 -0.23 2.25 12.94
CA ALA A 77 -0.66 3.64 12.97
C ALA A 77 -0.94 4.15 14.41
N SER A 78 -0.45 3.46 15.44
CA SER A 78 -0.57 3.82 16.86
C SER A 78 0.65 4.56 17.43
N SER A 79 1.67 4.87 16.62
CA SER A 79 2.80 5.71 17.08
C SER A 79 2.60 7.19 16.71
N THR A 80 1.55 7.81 17.26
CA THR A 80 1.43 9.27 17.31
C THR A 80 1.49 9.73 18.77
N HIS A 81 2.60 9.45 19.44
CA HIS A 81 3.07 10.17 20.64
C HIS A 81 4.58 10.37 20.41
N ASN A 82 5.10 11.59 20.27
CA ASN A 82 5.20 12.51 21.39
C ASN A 82 5.41 13.94 20.90
N ILE A 83 4.78 14.83 21.63
CA ILE A 83 4.62 16.25 21.40
C ILE A 83 5.86 16.95 21.95
N ASN A 84 6.46 17.78 21.12
CA ASN A 84 7.13 19.04 21.45
C ASN A 84 7.28 19.32 22.97
N SER A 85 8.39 18.87 23.58
CA SER A 85 8.68 19.10 24.99
C SER A 85 10.10 19.63 25.20
N HIS A 86 10.52 20.65 24.44
CA HIS A 86 11.70 21.46 24.78
C HIS A 86 11.35 22.96 24.74
N ARG A 87 10.36 23.34 25.56
CA ARG A 87 10.11 24.73 25.95
C ARG A 87 10.14 24.82 27.47
N SER A 88 11.35 24.93 28.02
CA SER A 88 11.69 25.53 29.32
C SER A 88 13.19 25.83 29.25
N SER A 89 13.63 27.06 28.93
CA SER A 89 13.66 28.21 29.85
C SER A 89 14.35 27.88 31.17
N MET A 90 15.67 28.06 31.25
CA MET A 90 16.30 28.70 32.40
C MET A 90 17.40 29.66 31.93
N ARG A 91 17.03 30.93 32.08
CA ARG A 91 17.86 32.12 32.21
C ARG A 91 18.69 32.00 33.50
N SER A 92 20.00 32.23 33.41
CA SER A 92 20.78 33.19 34.22
C SER A 92 22.26 32.82 34.29
N GLU A 93 23.09 33.86 34.11
CA GLU A 93 24.49 33.99 34.56
C GLU A 93 25.53 33.14 33.82
N SER A 94 26.72 33.64 33.45
CA SER A 94 27.38 34.91 33.75
C SER A 94 28.52 35.10 32.74
N ARG A 95 28.75 36.38 32.44
CA ARG A 95 29.76 36.96 31.57
C ARG A 95 31.19 36.58 32.00
N SER A 96 32.01 36.13 31.05
CA SER A 96 33.45 36.46 30.97
C SER A 96 33.96 36.27 29.53
N PRO A 97 34.53 37.31 28.88
CA PRO A 97 35.22 37.21 27.60
C PRO A 97 36.73 36.97 27.79
N ALA A 98 37.45 36.81 26.67
CA ALA A 98 38.90 36.56 26.50
C ALA A 98 39.25 35.07 26.59
N VAL A 99 39.85 34.44 25.57
CA VAL A 99 41.02 34.87 24.78
C VAL A 99 40.84 34.53 23.31
#